data_AF-A0A1C6K7G2-F1
#
_entry.id   AF-A0A1C6K7G2-F1
#
_cell.length_a   1.000
_cell.length_b   1.000
_cell.length_c   1.000
_cell.angle_alpha   90.00
_cell.angle_beta   90.00
_cell.angle_gamma   90.00
#
_symmetry.space_group_name_H-M   'P 1'
#
loop_
_entity.id
_entity.type
_entity.pdbx_description
1 polymer ?
#
loop_
_entity_poly.entity_id
_entity_poly.type
_entity_poly.pdbx_seq_one_letter_code
_entity_poly.pdbx_strand_id
1 'polypeptide(L)'
;MNDFLTEKNKKTGVLGKLKWVLCGFCILFTLGAIGAAEKYIGEGRWGMAATEIILGLLFLYPTFREIQKALKKKKAREIACWFESYAQSTLSFEKFETEMGKDAVRKLEKMIAKGYIRNIQIDREENYILITAPNRRVNEKIYITVTCPSCGAKNQIIKGRLCNCEYCGQRLTS
;
A
#
# COMPACT_ATOMS: atom_id res chain seq x y z
N MET A 1 6.36 4.74 -10.61
CA MET A 1 5.19 4.29 -9.80
C MET A 1 5.56 2.93 -9.25
N ASN A 2 5.29 2.60 -7.97
CA ASN A 2 5.62 1.27 -7.44
C ASN A 2 4.89 0.21 -8.28
N ASP A 3 5.61 -0.81 -8.73
CA ASP A 3 5.11 -1.79 -9.69
C ASP A 3 3.95 -2.62 -9.10
N PHE A 4 3.95 -2.83 -7.78
CA PHE A 4 2.92 -3.54 -7.04
C PHE A 4 1.66 -2.70 -6.76
N LEU A 5 1.71 -1.37 -6.89
CA LEU A 5 0.56 -0.50 -6.64
C LEU A 5 -0.21 -0.20 -7.92
N THR A 6 -1.54 -0.27 -7.83
CA THR A 6 -2.44 0.14 -8.92
C THR A 6 -2.62 1.66 -8.97
N GLU A 7 -3.25 2.16 -10.02
CA GLU A 7 -3.60 3.58 -10.15
C GLU A 7 -4.51 4.09 -9.02
N LYS A 8 -5.27 3.22 -8.34
CA LYS A 8 -6.08 3.60 -7.17
C LYS A 8 -5.26 4.18 -6.02
N ASN A 9 -3.96 3.87 -5.99
CA ASN A 9 -3.01 4.35 -4.99
C ASN A 9 -2.25 5.63 -5.38
N LYS A 10 -2.48 6.20 -6.57
CA LYS A 10 -1.88 7.50 -6.98
C LYS A 10 -2.17 8.60 -5.95
N LYS A 11 -1.21 9.53 -5.83
CA LYS A 11 -1.36 10.72 -4.96
C LYS A 11 -2.63 11.46 -5.37
N THR A 12 -3.43 11.82 -4.37
CA THR A 12 -4.69 12.53 -4.56
C THR A 12 -4.42 13.91 -5.16
N GLY A 13 -4.97 14.15 -6.36
CA GLY A 13 -4.96 15.48 -6.99
C GLY A 13 -5.89 16.47 -6.27
N VAL A 14 -6.21 17.58 -6.92
CA VAL A 14 -7.08 18.65 -6.39
C VAL A 14 -8.42 18.09 -5.88
N LEU A 15 -9.03 17.15 -6.61
CA LEU A 15 -10.27 16.48 -6.21
C LEU A 15 -10.15 15.72 -4.87
N GLY A 16 -8.97 15.21 -4.55
CA GLY A 16 -8.72 14.55 -3.28
C GLY A 16 -8.60 15.51 -2.10
N LYS A 17 -7.98 16.68 -2.32
CA LYS A 17 -7.92 17.74 -1.30
C LYS A 17 -9.32 18.25 -0.96
N LEU A 18 -10.16 18.45 -1.99
CA LEU A 18 -11.55 18.87 -1.81
C LEU A 18 -12.37 17.88 -0.96
N LYS A 19 -12.15 16.57 -1.13
CA LYS A 19 -12.81 15.54 -0.30
C LYS A 19 -12.42 15.65 1.17
N TRP A 20 -11.16 15.97 1.49
CA TRP A 20 -10.73 16.17 2.87
C TRP A 20 -11.31 17.44 3.48
N VAL A 21 -11.46 18.51 2.71
CA VAL A 21 -12.17 19.72 3.13
C VAL A 21 -13.63 19.40 3.45
N LEU A 22 -14.32 18.67 2.58
CA LEU A 22 -15.69 18.23 2.81
C LEU A 22 -15.81 17.35 4.07
N CYS A 23 -14.84 16.45 4.29
CA CYS A 23 -14.81 15.66 5.51
C CYS A 23 -14.67 16.53 6.78
N GLY A 24 -13.87 17.60 6.72
CA GLY A 24 -13.73 18.56 7.80
C GLY A 24 -15.07 19.22 8.14
N PHE A 25 -15.82 19.67 7.13
CA PHE A 25 -17.18 20.21 7.33
C PHE A 25 -18.12 19.19 7.95
N CYS A 26 -18.13 17.94 7.46
CA CYS A 26 -18.95 16.88 8.04
C CYS A 26 -18.64 16.67 9.53
N ILE A 27 -17.37 16.66 9.93
CA ILE A 27 -16.98 16.53 11.35
C ILE A 27 -17.53 17.70 12.18
N LEU A 28 -17.44 18.94 11.69
CA LEU A 28 -18.01 20.10 12.38
C LEU A 28 -19.52 19.97 12.58
N PHE A 29 -20.26 19.55 11.56
CA PHE A 29 -21.71 19.31 11.69
C PHE A 29 -22.03 18.18 12.67
N THR A 30 -21.22 17.10 12.72
CA THR A 30 -21.42 16.05 13.73
C THR A 30 -21.23 16.53 15.16
N LEU A 31 -20.24 17.40 15.40
CA LEU A 31 -20.02 17.98 16.72
C LEU A 31 -21.19 18.89 17.13
N GLY A 32 -21.72 19.68 16.18
CA GLY A 32 -22.92 20.48 16.40
C GLY A 32 -24.15 19.64 16.75
N ALA A 33 -24.37 18.54 16.03
CA ALA A 33 -25.47 17.62 16.29
C ALA A 33 -25.36 16.94 17.67
N ILE A 34 -24.14 16.58 18.09
CA ILE A 34 -23.91 16.02 19.44
C ILE A 34 -24.27 17.05 20.53
N GLY A 35 -23.80 18.30 20.41
CA GLY A 35 -24.12 19.34 21.39
C GLY A 35 -25.61 19.66 21.46
N ALA A 36 -26.31 19.65 20.31
CA ALA A 36 -27.77 19.82 20.28
C ALA A 36 -28.50 18.62 20.91
N ALA A 37 -28.06 17.40 20.62
CA ALA A 37 -28.63 16.19 21.20
C ALA A 37 -28.48 16.15 22.72
N GLU A 38 -27.31 16.49 23.27
CA GLU A 38 -27.08 16.58 24.72
C GLU A 38 -28.06 17.55 25.39
N LYS A 39 -28.27 18.72 24.79
CA LYS A 39 -29.24 19.70 25.26
C LYS A 39 -30.67 19.13 25.24
N TYR A 40 -31.07 18.48 24.15
CA TYR A 40 -32.42 17.91 24.04
C TYR A 40 -32.64 16.72 24.99
N ILE A 41 -31.62 15.94 25.29
CA ILE A 41 -31.68 14.87 26.31
C ILE A 41 -31.90 15.50 27.70
N GLY A 42 -31.16 16.56 28.03
CA GLY A 42 -31.33 17.28 29.30
C GLY A 42 -32.73 17.91 29.49
N GLU A 43 -33.35 18.34 28.39
CA GLU A 43 -34.73 18.86 28.37
C GLU A 43 -35.82 17.76 28.34
N GLY A 44 -35.45 16.48 28.30
CA GLY A 44 -36.39 15.36 28.20
C GLY A 44 -37.06 15.20 26.82
N ARG A 45 -36.53 15.87 25.79
CA ARG A 45 -37.06 15.90 24.42
C ARG A 45 -36.43 14.82 23.54
N TRP A 46 -36.66 13.56 23.92
CA TRP A 46 -36.03 12.38 23.31
C TRP A 46 -36.25 12.26 21.79
N GLY A 47 -37.40 12.68 21.25
CA GLY A 47 -37.67 12.64 19.82
C GLY A 47 -36.75 13.56 18.99
N MET A 48 -36.43 14.75 19.52
CA MET A 48 -35.51 15.69 18.88
C MET A 48 -34.05 15.25 19.06
N ALA A 49 -33.70 14.74 20.24
CA ALA A 49 -32.39 14.14 20.47
C ALA A 49 -32.11 12.98 19.49
N ALA A 50 -33.09 12.09 19.27
CA ALA A 50 -32.95 10.98 18.33
C ALA A 50 -32.71 11.46 16.89
N THR A 51 -33.41 12.52 16.48
CA THR A 51 -33.27 13.10 15.13
C THR A 51 -31.87 13.68 14.92
N GLU A 52 -31.34 14.41 15.90
CA GLU A 52 -29.98 14.96 15.84
C GLU A 52 -28.91 13.86 15.83
N ILE A 53 -29.09 12.79 16.59
CA ILE A 53 -28.16 11.64 16.57
C ILE A 53 -28.16 10.98 15.18
N ILE A 54 -29.33 10.78 14.57
CA ILE A 54 -29.44 10.24 13.21
C ILE A 54 -28.73 11.15 12.20
N LEU A 55 -28.95 12.47 12.30
CA LEU A 55 -28.28 13.46 11.45
C LEU A 55 -26.76 13.43 11.63
N GLY A 56 -26.28 13.34 12.87
CA GLY A 56 -24.86 13.17 13.18
C GLY A 56 -24.26 11.90 12.56
N LEU A 57 -24.94 10.77 12.65
CA LEU A 57 -24.48 9.52 12.03
C LEU A 57 -24.41 9.62 10.50
N LEU A 58 -25.36 10.31 9.86
CA LEU A 58 -25.37 10.55 8.42
C LEU A 58 -24.15 11.37 7.96
N PHE A 59 -23.75 12.39 8.70
CA PHE A 59 -22.55 13.17 8.41
C PHE A 59 -21.25 12.44 8.77
N LEU A 60 -21.28 11.56 9.77
CA LEU A 60 -20.10 10.77 10.16
C LEU A 60 -19.77 9.66 9.15
N TYR A 61 -20.78 9.05 8.53
CA TYR A 61 -20.57 7.95 7.58
C TYR A 61 -19.61 8.26 6.42
N PRO A 62 -19.74 9.38 5.66
CA PRO A 62 -18.83 9.69 4.56
C PRO A 62 -17.40 9.93 5.02
N THR A 63 -17.19 10.57 6.18
CA THR A 63 -15.84 10.83 6.72
C THR A 63 -15.17 9.52 7.10
N PHE A 64 -15.89 8.65 7.81
CA PHE A 64 -15.42 7.31 8.14
C PHE A 64 -15.06 6.51 6.88
N ARG A 65 -15.91 6.56 5.84
CA ARG A 65 -15.65 5.87 4.57
C ARG A 65 -14.38 6.34 3.88
N GLU A 66 -14.09 7.64 3.87
CA GLU A 66 -12.87 8.18 3.28
C GLU A 66 -11.62 7.86 4.12
N ILE A 67 -11.71 7.94 5.45
CA ILE A 67 -10.63 7.52 6.36
C ILE A 67 -10.29 6.04 6.15
N GLN A 68 -11.31 5.17 6.07
CA GLN A 68 -11.12 3.75 5.80
C GLN A 68 -10.42 3.49 4.45
N LYS A 69 -10.71 4.29 3.41
CA LYS A 69 -9.98 4.21 2.14
C LYS A 69 -8.54 4.65 2.30
N ALA A 70 -8.28 5.74 3.02
CA ALA A 70 -6.92 6.23 3.27
C ALA A 70 -6.08 5.21 4.04
N LEU A 71 -6.64 4.59 5.08
CA LEU A 71 -6.00 3.51 5.84
C LEU A 71 -5.69 2.30 4.97
N LYS A 72 -6.62 1.87 4.10
CA LYS A 72 -6.39 0.77 3.15
C LYS A 72 -5.27 1.10 2.16
N LYS A 73 -5.22 2.34 1.65
CA LYS A 73 -4.14 2.80 0.78
C LYS A 73 -2.79 2.81 1.50
N LYS A 74 -2.74 3.25 2.76
CA LYS A 74 -1.53 3.24 3.57
C LYS A 74 -1.00 1.82 3.77
N LYS A 75 -1.87 0.89 4.21
CA LYS A 75 -1.48 -0.53 4.38
C LYS A 75 -1.04 -1.18 3.07
N ALA A 76 -1.72 -0.89 1.96
CA ALA A 76 -1.30 -1.40 0.65
C ALA A 76 0.09 -0.90 0.24
N ARG A 77 0.44 0.35 0.58
CA ARG A 77 1.79 0.91 0.34
C ARG A 77 2.86 0.28 1.21
N GLU A 78 2.56 0.01 2.49
CA GLU A 78 3.48 -0.68 3.40
C GLU A 78 3.82 -2.08 2.87
N ILE A 79 2.79 -2.86 2.52
CA ILE A 79 2.95 -4.20 1.94
C ILE A 79 3.72 -4.14 0.61
N ALA A 80 3.37 -3.21 -0.29
CA ALA A 80 4.06 -3.05 -1.56
C ALA A 80 5.53 -2.62 -1.40
N CYS A 81 5.86 -1.83 -0.38
CA CYS A 81 7.23 -1.43 -0.07
C CYS A 81 8.05 -2.61 0.45
N TRP A 82 7.44 -3.46 1.28
CA TRP A 82 8.08 -4.69 1.75
C TRP A 82 8.34 -5.65 0.59
N PHE A 83 7.36 -5.86 -0.30
CA PHE A 83 7.55 -6.68 -1.50
C PHE A 83 8.64 -6.13 -2.44
N GLU A 84 8.77 -4.81 -2.59
CA GLU A 84 9.89 -4.21 -3.35
C GLU A 84 11.27 -4.50 -2.76
N SER A 85 11.36 -4.83 -1.46
CA SER A 85 12.61 -5.20 -0.79
C SER A 85 12.88 -6.70 -0.77
N TYR A 86 11.86 -7.52 -1.09
CA TYR A 86 11.95 -8.97 -0.99
C TYR A 86 12.61 -9.56 -2.24
N ALA A 87 13.71 -10.30 -2.09
CA ALA A 87 14.53 -10.72 -3.23
C ALA A 87 13.99 -11.92 -4.02
N GLN A 88 13.27 -12.83 -3.36
CA GLN A 88 12.78 -14.07 -3.97
C GLN A 88 11.45 -13.83 -4.69
N SER A 89 11.19 -14.59 -5.75
CA SER A 89 9.92 -14.56 -6.50
C SER A 89 8.78 -15.33 -5.82
N THR A 90 9.12 -16.20 -4.86
CA THR A 90 8.17 -17.02 -4.09
C THR A 90 8.31 -16.74 -2.59
N LEU A 91 7.18 -16.78 -1.88
CA LEU A 91 7.11 -16.48 -0.45
C LEU A 91 6.07 -17.40 0.22
N SER A 92 6.45 -18.15 1.25
CA SER A 92 5.50 -18.97 2.01
C SER A 92 4.54 -18.12 2.85
N PHE A 93 3.33 -18.63 3.07
CA PHE A 93 2.33 -17.95 3.91
C PHE A 93 2.82 -17.71 5.34
N GLU A 94 3.47 -18.71 5.95
CA GLU A 94 3.99 -18.61 7.31
C GLU A 94 4.97 -17.45 7.48
N LYS A 95 5.90 -17.30 6.54
CA LYS A 95 6.87 -16.20 6.56
C LYS A 95 6.18 -14.85 6.37
N PHE A 96 5.19 -14.78 5.50
CA PHE A 96 4.42 -13.57 5.28
C PHE A 96 3.59 -13.17 6.51
N GLU A 97 2.92 -14.12 7.17
CA GLU A 97 2.12 -13.85 8.38
C GLU A 97 2.99 -13.51 9.59
N THR A 98 4.22 -14.04 9.67
CA THR A 98 5.18 -13.66 10.72
C THR A 98 5.55 -12.18 10.61
N GLU A 99 5.81 -11.68 9.39
CA GLU A 99 6.22 -10.28 9.16
C GLU A 99 5.05 -9.30 9.17
N MET A 100 3.90 -9.69 8.62
CA MET A 100 2.74 -8.81 8.43
C MET A 100 1.64 -8.99 9.49
N GLY A 101 1.79 -9.98 10.36
CA GLY A 101 0.86 -10.36 11.40
C GLY A 101 -0.22 -11.35 10.94
N LYS A 102 -1.02 -11.82 11.92
CA LYS A 102 -2.10 -12.79 11.69
C LYS A 102 -3.10 -12.32 10.64
N ASP A 103 -3.60 -13.27 9.84
CA ASP A 103 -4.52 -13.07 8.72
C ASP A 103 -3.98 -12.14 7.62
N ALA A 104 -2.66 -11.96 7.52
CA ALA A 104 -2.07 -11.10 6.51
C ALA A 104 -2.39 -11.58 5.10
N VAL A 105 -2.36 -12.89 4.85
CA VAL A 105 -2.67 -13.49 3.54
C VAL A 105 -4.11 -13.14 3.13
N ARG A 106 -5.08 -13.34 4.04
CA ARG A 106 -6.49 -13.00 3.78
C ARG A 106 -6.70 -11.50 3.57
N LYS A 107 -5.92 -10.64 4.25
CA LYS A 107 -5.95 -9.19 4.02
C LYS A 107 -5.36 -8.82 2.66
N LEU A 108 -4.26 -9.47 2.26
CA LEU A 108 -3.61 -9.30 0.96
C LEU A 108 -4.56 -9.69 -0.18
N GLU A 109 -5.22 -10.85 -0.10
CA GLU A 109 -6.26 -11.27 -1.07
C GLU A 109 -7.33 -10.21 -1.24
N LYS A 110 -7.87 -9.67 -0.13
CA LYS A 110 -8.86 -8.58 -0.18
C LYS A 110 -8.31 -7.31 -0.84
N MET A 111 -7.02 -7.02 -0.72
CA MET A 111 -6.38 -5.87 -1.37
C MET A 111 -6.16 -6.11 -2.86
N ILE A 112 -5.80 -7.32 -3.27
CA ILE A 112 -5.69 -7.73 -4.67
C ILE A 112 -7.07 -7.67 -5.34
N ALA A 113 -8.08 -8.30 -4.75
CA ALA A 113 -9.46 -8.31 -5.27
C ALA A 113 -10.06 -6.90 -5.39
N LYS A 114 -9.75 -5.99 -4.46
CA LYS A 114 -10.19 -4.59 -4.52
C LYS A 114 -9.35 -3.74 -5.49
N GLY A 115 -8.28 -4.30 -6.05
CA GLY A 115 -7.37 -3.66 -6.99
C GLY A 115 -6.54 -2.57 -6.34
N TYR A 116 -6.06 -2.75 -5.11
CA TYR A 116 -5.05 -1.88 -4.49
C TYR A 116 -3.63 -2.36 -4.80
N ILE A 117 -3.45 -3.68 -4.85
CA ILE A 117 -2.18 -4.35 -5.13
C ILE A 117 -2.34 -5.16 -6.42
N ARG A 118 -1.26 -5.23 -7.21
CA ARG A 118 -1.16 -6.00 -8.45
C ARG A 118 0.19 -6.68 -8.54
N ASN A 119 0.36 -7.52 -9.57
CA ASN A 119 1.60 -8.25 -9.84
C ASN A 119 1.99 -9.21 -8.70
N ILE A 120 0.98 -9.75 -8.03
CA ILE A 120 1.09 -10.77 -6.99
C ILE A 120 -0.04 -11.77 -7.23
N GLN A 121 0.27 -13.06 -7.16
CA GLN A 121 -0.67 -14.17 -7.18
C GLN A 121 -0.54 -14.96 -5.88
N ILE A 122 -1.65 -15.52 -5.41
CA ILE A 122 -1.71 -16.30 -4.17
C ILE A 122 -2.13 -17.70 -4.58
N ASP A 123 -1.25 -18.67 -4.33
CA ASP A 123 -1.52 -20.09 -4.51
C ASP A 123 -1.90 -20.69 -3.15
N ARG A 124 -3.15 -21.15 -3.03
CA ARG A 124 -3.66 -21.78 -1.81
C ARG A 124 -3.41 -23.27 -1.76
N GLU A 125 -3.15 -23.92 -2.89
CA GLU A 125 -2.90 -25.36 -2.92
C GLU A 125 -1.52 -25.63 -2.34
N GLU A 126 -0.56 -24.81 -2.73
CA GLU A 126 0.84 -24.93 -2.34
C GLU A 126 1.26 -23.94 -1.22
N ASN A 127 0.31 -23.13 -0.72
CA ASN A 127 0.50 -22.16 0.37
C ASN A 127 1.66 -21.15 0.17
N TYR A 128 1.83 -20.65 -1.06
CA TYR A 128 2.80 -19.62 -1.37
C TYR A 128 2.21 -18.43 -2.14
N ILE A 129 2.91 -17.30 -2.03
CA ILE A 129 2.64 -16.06 -2.73
C ILE A 129 3.68 -15.95 -3.84
N LEU A 130 3.22 -15.81 -5.09
CA LEU A 130 4.05 -15.60 -6.26
C LEU A 130 4.11 -14.12 -6.61
N ILE A 131 5.31 -13.57 -6.64
CA ILE A 131 5.59 -12.19 -7.06
C ILE A 131 5.86 -12.22 -8.57
N THR A 132 4.92 -11.66 -9.35
CA THR A 132 5.02 -11.62 -10.82
C THR A 132 5.60 -10.31 -11.34
N ALA A 133 5.79 -9.31 -10.47
CA ALA A 133 6.47 -8.07 -10.85
C ALA A 133 7.96 -8.33 -11.12
N PRO A 134 8.56 -7.71 -12.16
CA PRO A 134 10.00 -7.71 -12.31
C PRO A 134 10.61 -6.99 -11.11
N ASN A 135 11.50 -7.68 -10.38
CA ASN A 135 12.04 -7.20 -9.12
C ASN A 135 13.15 -6.15 -9.34
N ARG A 136 12.80 -5.04 -10.03
CA ARG A 136 13.75 -4.04 -10.56
C ARG A 136 14.67 -3.45 -9.49
N ARG A 137 14.17 -3.18 -8.28
CA ARG A 137 14.98 -2.62 -7.18
C ARG A 137 15.91 -3.64 -6.54
N VAL A 138 15.53 -4.90 -6.52
CA VAL A 138 16.41 -5.99 -6.11
C VAL A 138 17.48 -6.18 -7.18
N ASN A 139 17.11 -6.17 -8.46
CA ASN A 139 18.07 -6.23 -9.55
C ASN A 139 19.04 -5.02 -9.55
N GLU A 140 18.59 -3.80 -9.26
CA GLU A 140 19.48 -2.63 -9.13
C GLU A 140 20.39 -2.67 -7.89
N LYS A 141 19.96 -3.33 -6.80
CA LYS A 141 20.79 -3.50 -5.59
C LYS A 141 21.76 -4.67 -5.69
N ILE A 142 21.38 -5.73 -6.42
CA ILE A 142 22.19 -6.92 -6.64
C ILE A 142 23.14 -6.72 -7.83
N TYR A 143 22.72 -6.07 -8.91
CA TYR A 143 23.51 -5.87 -10.12
C TYR A 143 23.95 -4.41 -10.28
N ILE A 144 25.25 -4.20 -10.48
CA ILE A 144 25.85 -2.91 -10.86
C ILE A 144 26.26 -2.96 -12.32
N THR A 145 26.16 -1.83 -13.02
CA THR A 145 26.72 -1.72 -14.37
C THR A 145 28.15 -1.22 -14.27
N VAL A 146 29.11 -2.06 -14.64
CA VAL A 146 30.54 -1.71 -14.69
C VAL A 146 30.97 -1.58 -16.14
N THR A 147 31.65 -0.48 -16.45
CA THR A 147 32.27 -0.30 -17.76
C THR A 147 33.62 -0.99 -17.77
N CYS A 148 33.84 -1.89 -18.72
CA CYS A 148 35.10 -2.60 -18.84
C CYS A 148 36.24 -1.63 -19.19
N PRO A 149 37.33 -1.58 -18.41
CA PRO A 149 38.44 -0.66 -18.68
C PRO A 149 39.21 -1.01 -19.96
N SER A 150 39.09 -2.24 -20.45
CA SER A 150 39.84 -2.75 -21.61
C SER A 150 39.14 -2.50 -22.94
N CYS A 151 37.85 -2.84 -23.03
CA CYS A 151 37.07 -2.72 -24.27
C CYS A 151 35.98 -1.64 -24.24
N GLY A 152 35.78 -0.96 -23.11
CA GLY A 152 34.73 0.06 -22.95
C GLY A 152 33.30 -0.50 -22.89
N ALA A 153 33.10 -1.81 -23.00
CA ALA A 153 31.78 -2.41 -22.97
C ALA A 153 31.13 -2.31 -21.57
N LYS A 154 29.83 -2.04 -21.53
CA LYS A 154 29.04 -1.99 -20.28
C LYS A 154 28.55 -3.40 -19.94
N ASN A 155 28.93 -3.89 -18.76
CA ASN A 155 28.55 -5.20 -18.25
C ASN A 155 27.69 -5.03 -16.99
N GLN A 156 26.60 -5.80 -16.86
CA GLN A 156 25.86 -5.90 -15.60
C GLN A 156 26.42 -7.06 -14.78
N ILE A 157 26.96 -6.76 -13.60
CA ILE A 157 27.61 -7.74 -12.72
C ILE A 157 27.00 -7.69 -11.32
N ILE A 158 27.04 -8.81 -10.60
CA ILE A 158 26.56 -8.86 -9.21
C ILE A 158 27.54 -8.09 -8.30
N LYS A 159 27.04 -7.15 -7.50
CA LYS A 159 27.82 -6.33 -6.57
C LYS A 159 28.62 -7.23 -5.62
N GLY A 160 29.94 -7.01 -5.53
CA GLY A 160 30.84 -7.78 -4.67
C GLY A 160 31.26 -9.15 -5.23
N ARG A 161 30.82 -9.51 -6.44
CA ARG A 161 31.24 -10.75 -7.11
C ARG A 161 32.31 -10.42 -8.15
N LEU A 162 33.36 -11.24 -8.19
CA LEU A 162 34.38 -11.17 -9.24
C LEU A 162 33.80 -11.72 -10.53
N CYS A 163 33.70 -10.88 -11.55
CA CYS A 163 33.15 -11.22 -12.86
C CYS A 163 34.15 -10.86 -13.97
N ASN A 164 34.08 -11.58 -15.09
CA ASN A 164 34.84 -11.24 -16.29
C ASN A 164 33.92 -10.50 -17.27
N CYS A 165 34.50 -9.60 -18.07
CA CYS A 165 33.80 -8.91 -19.14
C CYS A 165 33.30 -9.93 -20.16
N GLU A 166 32.02 -9.86 -20.51
CA GLU A 166 31.37 -10.77 -21.47
C GLU A 166 31.93 -10.61 -22.89
N TYR A 167 32.55 -9.46 -23.19
CA TYR A 167 33.00 -9.12 -24.54
C TYR A 167 34.48 -9.43 -24.78
N CYS A 168 35.34 -9.19 -23.80
CA CYS A 168 36.80 -9.34 -23.96
C CYS A 168 37.44 -10.27 -22.92
N GLY A 169 36.66 -10.85 -22.01
CA GLY A 169 37.16 -11.76 -20.98
C GLY A 169 37.96 -11.08 -19.85
N GLN A 170 38.24 -9.78 -19.94
CA GLN A 170 39.00 -9.07 -18.92
C GLN A 170 38.25 -9.01 -17.59
N ARG A 171 38.96 -9.27 -16.49
CA ARG A 171 38.41 -9.23 -15.13
C ARG A 171 37.90 -7.84 -14.78
N LEU A 172 36.67 -7.78 -14.27
CA LEU A 172 36.00 -6.57 -13.81
C LEU A 172 36.10 -6.47 -12.29
N THR A 173 36.45 -5.28 -11.80
CA THR A 173 36.39 -4.94 -10.38
C THR A 173 35.05 -4.27 -10.07
N SER A 174 34.29 -4.87 -9.14
CA SER A 174 32.98 -4.38 -8.68
C SER A 174 33.10 -3.29 -7.63
#